data_AF-E1Y746-F1
#
_entry.id   AF-E1Y746-F1
#
_cell.length_a   1.000
_cell.length_b   1.000
_cell.length_c   1.000
_cell.angle_alpha   90.00
_cell.angle_beta   90.00
_cell.angle_gamma   90.00
#
_symmetry.space_group_name_H-M   'P 1'
#
loop_
_entity.id
_entity.type
_entity.pdbx_description
1 polymer ?
#
loop_
_entity_poly.entity_id
_entity_poly.type
_entity_poly.pdbx_seq_one_letter_code
_entity_poly.pdbx_strand_id
1 'polypeptide(L)' 'YCDQPEMFPGVAHFHTVRVAQPSGKYYHTKFLRDLCDIWDLRGSGLTNMHGSTGDIVLLG' A
#
# COMPACT_ATOMS: atom_id res chain seq x y z
N TYR A 1 -13.80 2.97 3.73
CA TYR A 1 -14.74 2.51 4.76
C TYR A 1 -15.58 1.40 4.17
N CYS A 2 -15.73 0.27 4.85
CA CYS A 2 -16.64 -0.80 4.42
C CYS A 2 -18.09 -0.50 4.85
N ASP A 3 -19.06 -1.07 4.15
CA ASP A 3 -20.50 -0.89 4.40
C ASP A 3 -21.02 -1.78 5.55
N GLN A 4 -20.25 -2.79 5.96
CA GLN A 4 -20.61 -3.74 7.01
C GLN A 4 -19.47 -3.91 8.05
N PRO A 5 -19.20 -2.86 8.86
CA PRO A 5 -18.05 -2.83 9.78
C PRO A 5 -18.13 -3.85 10.92
N GLU A 6 -19.32 -4.27 11.33
CA GLU A 6 -19.49 -5.30 12.37
C GLU A 6 -19.12 -6.70 11.86
N MET A 7 -19.44 -7.01 10.60
CA MET A 7 -19.05 -8.28 9.99
C MET A 7 -17.59 -8.30 9.52
N PHE A 8 -17.05 -7.14 9.14
CA PHE A 8 -15.68 -7.01 8.63
C PHE A 8 -14.87 -5.92 9.35
N PRO A 9 -14.60 -6.09 10.66
CA PRO A 9 -13.98 -5.05 11.48
C PRO A 9 -12.56 -4.69 11.00
N GLY A 10 -11.82 -5.65 10.42
CA GLY A 10 -10.45 -5.42 9.93
C GLY A 10 -10.33 -4.50 8.72
N VAL A 11 -11.43 -4.20 8.03
CA VAL A 11 -11.47 -3.29 6.87
C VAL A 11 -12.50 -2.17 7.06
N ALA A 12 -12.97 -1.96 8.28
CA ALA A 12 -13.82 -0.82 8.63
C ALA A 12 -13.17 0.47 8.14
N HIS A 13 -11.86 0.61 8.35
CA HIS A 13 -10.99 1.61 7.72
C HIS A 13 -10.01 0.86 6.82
N PHE A 14 -9.90 1.28 5.56
CA PHE A 14 -9.06 0.62 4.56
C PHE A 14 -8.66 1.66 3.52
N HIS A 15 -7.67 2.48 3.86
CA HIS A 15 -7.34 3.69 3.12
C HIS A 15 -6.20 3.40 2.14
N THR A 16 -6.29 3.97 0.93
CA THR A 16 -5.17 3.89 -0.01
C THR A 16 -4.21 5.04 0.21
N VAL A 17 -2.92 4.74 0.39
CA VAL A 17 -1.84 5.72 0.36
C VAL A 17 -1.12 5.63 -0.99
N ARG A 18 -1.01 6.76 -1.69
CA ARG A 18 -0.23 6.87 -2.94
C ARG A 18 1.15 7.39 -2.61
N VAL A 19 2.18 6.64 -2.99
CA VAL A 19 3.59 6.96 -2.75
C VAL A 19 4.27 7.27 -4.07
N ALA A 20 4.94 8.42 -4.13
CA ALA A 20 5.67 8.84 -5.32
C ALA A 20 6.79 7.82 -5.66
N GLN A 21 6.74 7.30 -6.88
CA GLN A 21 7.72 6.36 -7.42
C GLN A 21 8.92 7.08 -8.06
N PRO A 22 10.12 6.45 -8.09
CA PRO A 22 11.21 6.91 -8.94
C PRO A 22 10.84 6.80 -10.43
N SER A 23 11.38 7.72 -11.23
CA SER A 23 11.19 7.70 -12.68
C SER A 23 11.65 6.36 -13.29
N GLY A 24 10.87 5.82 -14.22
CA GLY A 24 11.15 4.53 -14.84
C GLY A 24 10.92 3.30 -13.95
N LYS A 25 10.49 3.45 -12.69
CA LYS A 25 10.17 2.34 -11.76
C LYS A 25 11.33 1.36 -11.54
N TYR A 26 12.57 1.84 -11.59
CA TYR A 26 13.75 1.05 -11.23
C TYR A 26 14.02 1.18 -9.73
N TYR A 27 14.29 0.06 -9.08
CA TYR A 27 14.48 -0.01 -7.64
C TYR A 27 15.70 -0.83 -7.26
N HIS A 28 16.33 -0.44 -6.15
CA HIS A 28 17.20 -1.34 -5.40
C HIS A 28 16.35 -2.22 -4.49
N THR A 29 16.76 -3.48 -4.30
CA THR A 29 16.07 -4.42 -3.40
C THR A 29 15.98 -3.91 -1.98
N LYS A 30 17.00 -3.18 -1.50
CA LYS A 30 16.98 -2.54 -0.18
C LYS A 30 15.80 -1.57 -0.02
N PHE A 31 15.58 -0.69 -0.98
CA PHE A 31 14.49 0.29 -0.91
C PHE A 31 13.12 -0.39 -0.81
N LEU A 32 12.88 -1.42 -1.64
CA LEU A 32 11.60 -2.12 -1.62
C LEU A 32 11.38 -2.89 -0.31
N ARG A 33 12.43 -3.51 0.25
CA ARG A 33 12.34 -4.19 1.55
C ARG A 33 12.02 -3.20 2.68
N ASP A 34 12.75 -2.09 2.73
CA ASP A 34 12.51 -1.05 3.74
C ASP A 34 11.07 -0.49 3.63
N LEU A 35 10.53 -0.36 2.41
CA LEU A 35 9.14 0.04 2.19
C LEU A 35 8.13 -1.02 2.66
N CYS A 36 8.38 -2.30 2.38
CA CYS A 36 7.55 -3.40 2.87
C CYS A 36 7.56 -3.47 4.40
N ASP A 37 8.71 -3.32 5.06
CA ASP A 37 8.82 -3.36 6.52
C ASP A 37 7.94 -2.27 7.19
N ILE A 38 7.85 -1.09 6.57
CA ILE A 38 6.96 -0.01 7.04
C ILE A 38 5.49 -0.39 6.84
N TRP A 39 5.15 -0.97 5.68
CA TRP A 39 3.77 -1.29 5.33
C TRP A 39 3.22 -2.48 6.09
N ASP A 40 4.04 -3.50 6.35
CA ASP A 40 3.69 -4.65 7.18
C ASP A 40 3.40 -4.24 8.64
N LEU A 41 4.12 -3.22 9.13
CA LEU A 41 3.90 -2.70 10.49
C LEU A 41 2.65 -1.81 10.61
N ARG A 42 2.30 -1.06 9.55
CA ARG A 42 1.38 0.09 9.65
C ARG A 42 0.15 0.03 8.74
N GLY A 43 0.09 -0.93 7.83
CA GLY A 43 -1.01 -1.09 6.90
C GLY A 43 -1.42 -2.54 6.77
N SER A 44 -2.07 -2.86 5.65
CA SER A 44 -2.58 -4.20 5.37
C SER A 44 -1.53 -5.20 4.86
N GLY A 45 -0.34 -4.74 4.47
CA GLY A 45 0.64 -5.54 3.72
C GLY A 45 0.30 -5.72 2.23
N LEU A 46 -0.88 -5.28 1.76
CA LEU A 46 -1.30 -5.37 0.37
C LEU A 46 -0.86 -4.15 -0.44
N THR A 47 -0.42 -4.35 -1.68
CA THR A 47 0.02 -3.27 -2.56
C THR A 47 -0.42 -3.49 -4.00
N ASN A 48 -0.55 -2.39 -4.76
CA ASN A 48 -0.48 -2.45 -6.22
C ASN A 48 0.84 -1.83 -6.68
N MET A 49 1.60 -2.58 -7.49
CA MET A 49 2.86 -2.16 -8.10
C MET A 49 2.69 -2.13 -9.61
N HIS A 50 2.05 -1.12 -10.19
CA HIS A 50 1.75 0.24 -9.68
C HIS A 50 0.28 0.62 -9.93
N GLY A 51 -0.14 1.78 -9.44
CA GLY A 51 -1.35 2.43 -9.93
C GLY A 51 -1.20 2.86 -11.40
N SER A 52 -2.31 3.02 -12.13
CA SER A 52 -2.28 3.34 -13.57
C SER A 52 -1.55 4.65 -13.89
N THR A 53 -1.57 5.62 -12.98
CA THR A 53 -0.83 6.90 -13.10
C THR A 53 0.66 6.76 -12.78
N GLY A 54 1.05 5.69 -12.09
CA GLY A 54 2.45 5.34 -11.83
C GLY A 54 2.83 5.22 -10.35
N ASP A 55 2.00 5.72 -9.44
CA ASP A 55 2.26 5.68 -7.99
C ASP A 55 2.43 4.25 -7.46
N ILE A 56 3.28 4.08 -6.46
CA ILE A 56 3.20 2.88 -5.60
C ILE A 56 1.91 3.02 -4.77
N VAL A 57 1.12 1.96 -4.71
CA VAL A 57 -0.15 1.95 -3.99
C VAL A 57 0.00 1.06 -2.77
N LEU A 58 -0.07 1.65 -1.58
CA LEU A 58 -0.22 0.93 -0.32
C LEU A 58 -1.72 0.82 -0.03
N LEU A 59 -2.24 -0.40 -0.10
CA LEU A 59 -3.68 -0.66 -0.17
C LEU A 59 -4.24 -1.07 1.19
N GLY A 60 -4.82 -0.12 1.94
CA GLY A 60 -5.55 -0.44 3.16
C GLY A 60 -4.82 -0.04 4.42
#